data_AF-A0A254N5H7-F1
#
_entry.id   AF-A0A254N5H7-F1
#
_cell.length_a   1.000
_cell.length_b   1.000
_cell.length_c   1.000
_cell.angle_alpha   90.00
_cell.angle_beta   90.00
_cell.angle_gamma   90.00
#
_symmetry.space_group_name_H-M   'P 1'
#
loop_
_entity.id
_entity.type
_entity.pdbx_description
1 polymer ?
#
loop_
_entity_poly.entity_id
_entity_poly.type
_entity_poly.pdbx_seq_one_letter_code
_entity_poly.pdbx_strand_id
1 'polypeptide(L)'
;MTNEELKKTLWDAANKLRGSVSAAEYKYPVLGLVFLKYVSDLFDAHAEVIRQRLADPASDIYIEDKATRQEAEASFVTDKTFYDQDNVFWVPPGSHFGVLLKQGTDPELPQLLDAAMGDIEAENPSLKGVLYREFSRLALGPGKLNDLMVVVARLKFDPKQHGSRESPRVSRRLNTLRGLSHEQVEQVLARGA
;
A
#
# COMPACT_ATOMS: atom_id res chain seq x y z
N MET A 1 2.38 -6.42 15.28
CA MET A 1 3.20 -5.33 15.86
C MET A 1 2.71 -5.03 17.28
N THR A 2 3.61 -4.78 18.22
CA THR A 2 3.25 -4.41 19.60
C THR A 2 3.02 -2.90 19.72
N ASN A 3 2.18 -2.46 20.67
CA ASN A 3 1.93 -1.05 20.95
C ASN A 3 3.23 -0.30 21.34
N GLU A 4 4.13 -0.98 22.04
CA GLU A 4 5.41 -0.41 22.46
C GLU A 4 6.36 -0.13 21.29
N GLU A 5 6.38 -0.98 20.25
CA GLU A 5 7.15 -0.74 19.02
C GLU A 5 6.64 0.47 18.23
N LEU A 6 5.31 0.65 18.20
CA LEU A 6 4.70 1.81 17.57
C LEU A 6 5.07 3.10 18.31
N LYS A 7 4.91 3.14 19.63
CA LYS A 7 5.28 4.29 20.46
C LYS A 7 6.75 4.65 20.31
N LYS A 8 7.64 3.65 20.33
CA LYS A 8 9.08 3.85 20.15
C LYS A 8 9.39 4.46 18.79
N THR A 9 8.78 3.95 17.72
CA THR A 9 8.98 4.49 16.38
C THR A 9 8.45 5.92 16.26
N LEU A 10 7.28 6.22 16.81
CA LEU A 10 6.72 7.58 16.83
C LEU A 10 7.62 8.54 17.61
N TRP A 11 8.19 8.09 18.73
CA TRP A 11 9.15 8.88 19.51
C TRP A 11 10.43 9.16 18.73
N ASP A 12 11.01 8.14 18.09
CA ASP A 12 12.21 8.27 17.25
C ASP A 12 11.96 9.21 16.06
N ALA A 13 10.79 9.11 15.42
CA ALA A 13 10.37 9.98 14.34
C ALA A 13 10.24 11.45 14.80
N ALA A 14 9.62 11.68 15.95
CA ALA A 14 9.52 13.02 16.55
C ALA A 14 10.89 13.60 16.89
N ASN A 15 11.84 12.78 17.37
CA ASN A 15 13.20 13.22 17.66
C ASN A 15 13.95 13.67 16.39
N LYS A 16 13.70 13.05 15.24
CA LYS A 16 14.31 13.46 13.96
C LYS A 16 13.84 14.83 13.47
N LEU A 17 12.58 15.17 13.75
CA LEU A 17 11.96 16.44 13.36
C LEU A 17 12.18 17.57 14.38
N ARG A 18 12.62 17.25 15.60
CA ARG A 18 12.89 18.23 16.65
C ARG A 18 13.89 19.29 16.18
N GLY A 19 13.54 20.56 16.36
CA GLY A 19 14.35 21.70 15.98
C GLY A 19 14.26 22.09 14.49
N SER A 20 13.59 21.29 13.65
CA SER A 20 13.29 21.65 12.25
C SER A 20 11.80 21.90 12.02
N VAL A 21 10.93 21.29 12.82
CA VAL A 21 9.48 21.47 12.79
C VAL A 21 8.99 21.82 14.19
N SER A 22 7.97 22.67 14.31
CA SER A 22 7.40 23.02 15.60
C SER A 22 6.76 21.79 16.27
N ALA A 23 6.74 21.79 17.60
CA ALA A 23 6.16 20.70 18.39
C ALA A 23 4.67 20.44 18.08
N ALA A 24 3.96 21.46 17.59
CA ALA A 24 2.55 21.36 17.22
C ALA A 24 2.32 20.78 15.82
N GLU A 25 3.33 20.85 14.94
CA GLU A 25 3.19 20.54 13.52
C GLU A 25 3.80 19.20 13.12
N TYR A 26 4.82 18.69 13.83
CA TYR A 26 5.51 17.45 13.41
C TYR A 26 4.58 16.23 13.38
N LYS A 27 3.47 16.25 14.11
CA LYS A 27 2.49 15.16 14.12
C LYS A 27 1.91 14.90 12.73
N TYR A 28 1.72 15.93 11.90
CA TYR A 28 1.09 15.77 10.59
C TYR A 28 1.96 14.98 9.60
N PRO A 29 3.24 15.33 9.36
CA PRO A 29 4.09 14.55 8.46
C PRO A 29 4.41 13.15 9.01
N VAL A 30 4.56 13.00 10.33
CA VAL A 30 4.79 11.67 10.95
C VAL A 30 3.58 10.77 10.75
N LEU A 31 2.37 11.25 11.07
CA LEU A 31 1.15 10.47 10.89
C LEU A 31 0.88 10.19 9.41
N GLY A 32 1.18 11.14 8.51
CA GLY A 32 1.13 10.94 7.06
C GLY A 32 2.01 9.77 6.61
N LEU A 33 3.28 9.75 7.01
CA LEU A 33 4.18 8.65 6.64
C LEU A 33 3.79 7.31 7.25
N VAL A 34 3.31 7.30 8.50
CA VAL A 34 2.80 6.07 9.14
C VAL A 34 1.58 5.55 8.41
N PHE A 35 0.66 6.42 8.00
CA PHE A 35 -0.49 6.07 7.20
C PHE A 35 -0.06 5.51 5.84
N LEU A 36 0.85 6.18 5.13
CA LEU A 36 1.39 5.73 3.85
C LEU A 36 2.01 4.33 3.96
N LYS A 37 2.79 4.09 5.03
CA LYS A 37 3.36 2.77 5.33
C LYS A 37 2.28 1.72 5.57
N TYR A 38 1.26 2.07 6.35
CA TYR A 38 0.14 1.17 6.65
C TYR A 38 -0.63 0.75 5.39
N VAL A 39 -1.03 1.71 4.55
CA VAL A 39 -1.78 1.39 3.33
C VAL A 39 -0.93 0.64 2.31
N SER A 40 0.36 0.97 2.21
CA SER A 40 1.29 0.24 1.34
C SER A 40 1.47 -1.21 1.81
N ASP A 41 1.67 -1.45 3.10
CA ASP A 41 1.83 -2.81 3.65
C ASP A 41 0.57 -3.65 3.43
N LEU A 42 -0.61 -3.06 3.65
CA LEU A 42 -1.88 -3.75 3.48
C LEU A 42 -2.11 -4.10 2.00
N PHE A 43 -1.81 -3.16 1.10
CA PHE A 43 -1.88 -3.39 -0.34
C PHE A 43 -0.92 -4.50 -0.79
N ASP A 44 0.36 -4.41 -0.39
CA ASP A 44 1.39 -5.38 -0.76
C ASP A 44 1.05 -6.78 -0.23
N ALA A 45 0.52 -6.88 0.99
CA ALA A 45 0.09 -8.14 1.55
C ALA A 45 -1.14 -8.72 0.84
N HIS A 46 -2.07 -7.88 0.39
CA HIS A 46 -3.21 -8.34 -0.40
C HIS A 46 -2.77 -8.81 -1.80
N ALA A 47 -1.86 -8.08 -2.45
CA ALA A 47 -1.25 -8.49 -3.71
C ALA A 47 -0.58 -9.86 -3.56
N GLU A 48 0.10 -10.10 -2.44
CA GLU A 48 0.71 -11.40 -2.14
C GLU A 48 -0.32 -12.52 -1.97
N VAL A 49 -1.48 -12.25 -1.36
CA VAL A 49 -2.59 -13.22 -1.30
C VAL A 49 -3.09 -13.58 -2.70
N ILE A 50 -3.19 -12.61 -3.61
CA ILE A 50 -3.58 -12.86 -5.01
C ILE A 50 -2.55 -13.77 -5.68
N ARG A 51 -1.25 -13.48 -5.53
CA ARG A 51 -0.16 -14.31 -6.07
C ARG A 51 -0.20 -15.73 -5.54
N GLN A 52 -0.38 -15.90 -4.24
CA GLN A 52 -0.46 -17.23 -3.61
C GLN A 52 -1.64 -18.03 -4.16
N ARG A 53 -2.80 -17.40 -4.33
CA ARG A 53 -3.99 -18.04 -4.88
C ARG A 53 -3.87 -18.39 -6.35
N LEU A 54 -3.13 -17.64 -7.14
CA LEU A 54 -2.81 -18.00 -8.53
C LEU A 54 -1.89 -19.23 -8.62
N ALA A 55 -1.09 -19.47 -7.57
CA ALA A 55 -0.12 -20.56 -7.51
C ALA A 55 -0.57 -21.81 -6.74
N ASP A 56 -1.67 -21.74 -5.98
CA ASP A 56 -2.18 -22.83 -5.15
C ASP A 56 -3.14 -23.74 -5.95
N PRO A 57 -2.83 -25.04 -6.16
CA PRO A 57 -3.72 -25.97 -6.87
C PRO A 57 -5.11 -26.15 -6.24
N ALA A 58 -5.28 -25.82 -4.95
CA ALA A 58 -6.56 -25.87 -4.27
C ALA A 58 -7.41 -24.59 -4.48
N SER A 59 -6.83 -23.55 -5.08
CA SER A 59 -7.48 -22.29 -5.34
C SER A 59 -8.30 -22.33 -6.63
N ASP A 60 -9.39 -21.56 -6.62
CA ASP A 60 -10.31 -21.38 -7.74
C ASP A 60 -9.73 -20.57 -8.90
N ILE A 61 -8.69 -19.77 -8.65
CA ILE A 61 -7.95 -19.02 -9.67
C ILE A 61 -6.57 -19.61 -9.94
N TYR A 62 -6.38 -20.90 -9.66
CA TYR A 62 -5.11 -21.57 -9.93
C TYR A 62 -4.79 -21.57 -11.43
N ILE A 63 -3.55 -21.23 -11.75
CA ILE A 63 -3.00 -21.33 -13.11
C ILE A 63 -1.73 -22.19 -13.04
N GLU A 64 -1.75 -23.37 -13.63
CA GLU A 64 -0.61 -24.30 -13.62
C GLU A 64 0.59 -23.73 -14.38
N ASP A 65 0.36 -23.24 -15.61
CA ASP A 65 1.41 -22.67 -16.44
C ASP A 65 1.99 -21.38 -15.83
N LYS A 66 3.32 -21.32 -15.74
CA LYS A 66 4.01 -20.21 -15.08
C LYS A 66 3.95 -18.91 -15.89
N ALA A 67 3.99 -18.98 -17.22
CA ALA A 67 3.96 -17.79 -18.06
C ALA A 67 2.58 -17.14 -18.01
N THR A 68 1.51 -17.93 -18.19
CA THR A 68 0.13 -17.48 -18.06
C THR A 68 -0.15 -16.95 -16.64
N ARG A 69 0.41 -17.58 -15.60
CA ARG A 69 0.26 -17.11 -14.21
C ARG A 69 0.85 -15.72 -14.01
N GLN A 70 2.01 -15.44 -14.59
CA GLN A 70 2.67 -14.13 -14.47
C GLN A 70 1.89 -13.03 -15.18
N GLU A 71 1.31 -13.32 -16.35
CA GLU A 71 0.44 -12.38 -17.07
C GLU A 71 -0.85 -12.11 -16.28
N ALA A 72 -1.48 -13.16 -15.76
CA ALA A 72 -2.66 -13.03 -14.91
C ALA A 72 -2.36 -12.27 -13.61
N GLU A 73 -1.21 -12.51 -12.97
CA GLU A 73 -0.76 -11.75 -11.80
C GLU A 73 -0.69 -10.25 -12.09
N ALA A 74 -0.05 -9.86 -13.21
CA ALA A 74 0.08 -8.46 -13.59
C ALA A 74 -1.29 -7.80 -13.80
N SER A 75 -2.25 -8.51 -14.39
CA SER A 75 -3.63 -8.03 -14.55
C SER A 75 -4.39 -7.97 -13.22
N PHE A 76 -4.29 -9.00 -12.38
CA PHE A 76 -5.11 -9.11 -11.16
C PHE A 76 -4.64 -8.16 -10.06
N VAL A 77 -3.32 -7.99 -9.90
CA VAL A 77 -2.74 -7.04 -8.94
C VAL A 77 -3.00 -5.58 -9.36
N THR A 78 -3.22 -5.33 -10.65
CA THR A 78 -3.52 -3.98 -11.16
C THR A 78 -5.02 -3.66 -11.20
N ASP A 79 -5.89 -4.64 -10.95
CA ASP A 79 -7.34 -4.46 -10.93
C ASP A 79 -7.84 -4.06 -9.53
N LYS A 80 -8.24 -2.79 -9.41
CA LYS A 80 -8.83 -2.17 -8.22
C LYS A 80 -9.97 -2.97 -7.59
N THR A 81 -10.77 -3.67 -8.39
CA THR A 81 -11.96 -4.37 -7.90
C THR A 81 -11.63 -5.55 -6.99
N PHE A 82 -10.39 -6.06 -7.04
CA PHE A 82 -9.91 -7.06 -6.08
C PHE A 82 -9.61 -6.47 -4.70
N TYR A 83 -9.34 -5.15 -4.60
CA TYR A 83 -8.97 -4.47 -3.36
C TYR A 83 -10.17 -3.82 -2.64
N ASP A 84 -11.20 -3.44 -3.39
CA ASP A 84 -12.43 -2.79 -2.87
C ASP A 84 -13.15 -3.60 -1.77
N GLN A 85 -12.99 -4.92 -1.77
CA GLN A 85 -13.79 -5.82 -0.92
C GLN A 85 -13.23 -6.01 0.49
N ASP A 86 -11.94 -5.73 0.68
CA ASP A 86 -11.23 -5.99 1.93
C ASP A 86 -10.87 -4.69 2.69
N ASN A 87 -11.57 -3.58 2.38
CA ASN A 87 -11.27 -2.24 2.90
C ASN A 87 -9.80 -1.84 2.69
N VAL A 88 -9.20 -2.30 1.59
CA VAL A 88 -7.84 -1.96 1.21
C VAL A 88 -7.88 -0.77 0.28
N PHE A 89 -7.21 0.32 0.66
CA PHE A 89 -7.08 1.47 -0.22
C PHE A 89 -6.24 1.11 -1.44
N TRP A 90 -6.65 1.62 -2.60
CA TRP A 90 -5.85 1.50 -3.81
C TRP A 90 -4.59 2.35 -3.68
N VAL A 91 -3.42 1.75 -3.90
CA VAL A 91 -2.13 2.46 -3.91
C VAL A 91 -1.55 2.35 -5.32
N PRO A 92 -1.40 3.45 -6.06
CA PRO A 92 -0.76 3.42 -7.37
C PRO A 92 0.68 2.91 -7.27
N PRO A 93 1.22 2.17 -8.27
CA PRO A 93 2.54 1.57 -8.22
C PRO A 93 3.69 2.51 -7.84
N GLY A 94 3.64 3.77 -8.28
CA GLY A 94 4.62 4.81 -7.94
C GLY A 94 4.51 5.36 -6.52
N SER A 95 3.37 5.17 -5.87
CA SER A 95 3.04 5.72 -4.56
C SER A 95 3.30 4.74 -3.40
N HIS A 96 3.80 3.54 -3.67
CA HIS A 96 4.13 2.58 -2.61
C HIS A 96 5.27 3.10 -1.76
N PHE A 97 5.14 2.95 -0.44
CA PHE A 97 6.16 3.35 0.52
C PHE A 97 7.55 2.78 0.18
N GLY A 98 7.62 1.51 -0.24
CA GLY A 98 8.88 0.86 -0.60
C GLY A 98 9.56 1.45 -1.85
N VAL A 99 8.78 2.00 -2.79
CA VAL A 99 9.31 2.69 -3.99
C VAL A 99 9.90 4.04 -3.58
N LEU A 100 9.13 4.81 -2.81
CA LEU A 100 9.54 6.13 -2.33
C LEU A 100 10.76 6.05 -1.40
N LEU A 101 10.85 5.01 -0.57
CA LEU A 101 12.01 4.77 0.31
C LEU A 101 13.30 4.54 -0.50
N LYS A 102 13.22 3.86 -1.65
CA LYS A 102 14.40 3.66 -2.53
C LYS A 102 14.87 4.97 -3.17
N GLN A 103 13.98 5.94 -3.29
CA GLN A 103 14.28 7.31 -3.75
C GLN A 103 14.74 8.22 -2.61
N GLY A 104 15.07 7.67 -1.43
CA GLY A 104 15.42 8.44 -0.24
C GLY A 104 16.56 9.46 -0.41
N THR A 105 17.49 9.23 -1.35
CA THR A 105 18.59 10.15 -1.65
C THR A 105 18.24 11.20 -2.70
N ASP A 106 17.06 11.11 -3.30
CA ASP A 106 16.57 12.05 -4.30
C ASP A 106 16.25 13.41 -3.65
N PRO A 107 16.83 14.53 -4.14
CA PRO A 107 16.47 15.86 -3.68
C PRO A 107 14.97 16.18 -3.83
N GLU A 108 14.28 15.54 -4.78
CA GLU A 108 12.86 15.72 -5.06
C GLU A 108 11.95 14.80 -4.25
N LEU A 109 12.50 13.98 -3.33
CA LEU A 109 11.71 13.12 -2.44
C LEU A 109 10.51 13.82 -1.77
N PRO A 110 10.62 15.07 -1.26
CA PRO A 110 9.47 15.77 -0.69
C PRO A 110 8.32 15.97 -1.69
N GLN A 111 8.64 16.31 -2.94
CA GLN A 111 7.66 16.49 -4.01
C GLN A 111 7.07 15.15 -4.45
N LEU A 112 7.88 14.10 -4.51
CA LEU A 112 7.43 12.74 -4.81
C LEU A 112 6.45 12.22 -3.75
N LEU A 113 6.68 12.51 -2.46
CA LEU A 113 5.71 12.20 -1.40
C LEU A 113 4.40 12.98 -1.55
N ASP A 114 4.48 14.29 -1.84
CA ASP A 114 3.29 15.13 -2.03
C ASP A 114 2.44 14.66 -3.21
N ALA A 115 3.09 14.25 -4.31
CA ALA A 115 2.46 13.65 -5.47
C ALA A 115 1.84 12.29 -5.13
N ALA A 116 2.61 11.38 -4.52
CA ALA A 116 2.14 10.05 -4.15
C ALA A 116 0.89 10.08 -3.26
N MET A 117 0.88 10.96 -2.25
CA MET A 117 -0.28 11.19 -1.39
C MET A 117 -1.47 11.74 -2.17
N GLY A 118 -1.23 12.67 -3.11
CA GLY A 118 -2.26 13.19 -3.99
C GLY A 118 -2.89 12.12 -4.90
N ASP A 119 -2.07 11.23 -5.44
CA ASP A 119 -2.53 10.13 -6.30
C ASP A 119 -3.36 9.12 -5.48
N ILE A 120 -2.93 8.80 -4.25
CA ILE A 120 -3.71 7.96 -3.35
C ILE A 120 -5.06 8.62 -3.01
N GLU A 121 -5.10 9.92 -2.73
CA GLU A 121 -6.37 10.63 -2.49
C GLU A 121 -7.29 10.63 -3.72
N ALA A 122 -6.73 10.81 -4.91
CA ALA A 122 -7.49 10.84 -6.16
C ALA A 122 -8.19 9.49 -6.43
N GLU A 123 -7.52 8.39 -6.08
CA GLU A 123 -8.01 7.04 -6.28
C GLU A 123 -8.94 6.54 -5.17
N ASN A 124 -8.93 7.21 -4.01
CA ASN A 124 -9.69 6.80 -2.83
C ASN A 124 -10.53 7.98 -2.31
N PRO A 125 -11.78 8.13 -2.77
CA PRO A 125 -12.63 9.28 -2.41
C PRO A 125 -12.80 9.53 -0.91
N SER A 126 -12.74 8.47 -0.08
CA SER A 126 -12.84 8.56 1.38
C SER A 126 -11.61 9.19 2.06
N LEU A 127 -10.48 9.32 1.35
CA LEU A 127 -9.25 9.94 1.84
C LEU A 127 -9.12 11.41 1.43
N LYS A 128 -10.08 11.96 0.68
CA LYS A 128 -10.01 13.32 0.15
C LYS A 128 -9.82 14.37 1.26
N GLY A 129 -8.67 15.04 1.26
CA GLY A 129 -8.34 16.09 2.22
C GLY A 129 -7.90 15.56 3.60
N VAL A 130 -7.65 14.25 3.71
CA VAL A 130 -7.19 13.61 4.94
C VAL A 130 -5.67 13.47 4.93
N LEU A 131 -5.05 13.24 3.77
CA LEU A 131 -3.62 12.95 3.70
C LEU A 131 -2.80 14.23 3.79
N TYR A 132 -1.69 14.14 4.50
CA TYR A 132 -0.71 15.20 4.56
C TYR A 132 0.06 15.29 3.23
N ARG A 133 0.08 16.48 2.62
CA ARG A 133 0.63 16.73 1.26
C ARG A 133 1.53 17.97 1.21
N GLU A 134 2.13 18.33 2.35
CA GLU A 134 3.02 19.48 2.46
C GLU A 134 4.43 19.07 2.90
N PHE A 135 4.92 17.91 2.44
CA PHE A 135 6.28 17.45 2.72
C PHE A 135 7.32 18.38 2.11
N SER A 136 7.08 18.89 0.90
CA SER A 136 7.94 19.88 0.23
C SER A 136 8.05 21.22 0.96
N ARG A 137 7.10 21.55 1.83
CA ARG A 137 7.13 22.75 2.67
C ARG A 137 7.86 22.56 3.99
N LEU A 138 8.13 21.32 4.37
CA LEU A 138 8.96 21.05 5.55
C LEU A 138 10.37 21.52 5.21
N ALA A 139 10.81 22.63 5.81
CA ALA A 139 12.16 23.17 5.65
C ALA A 139 13.20 22.28 6.36
N LEU A 140 13.26 21.01 5.96
CA LEU A 140 14.14 20.00 6.51
C LEU A 140 15.52 20.09 5.84
N GLY A 141 16.55 19.87 6.63
CA GLY A 141 17.90 19.70 6.09
C GLY A 141 17.97 18.47 5.16
N PRO A 142 18.93 18.44 4.22
CA PRO A 142 19.13 17.32 3.31
C PRO A 142 19.19 15.97 4.05
N GLY A 143 18.51 14.95 3.52
CA GLY A 143 18.50 13.60 4.08
C GLY A 143 17.63 13.40 5.34
N LYS A 144 17.15 14.45 6.01
CA LYS A 144 16.30 14.30 7.21
C LYS A 144 14.96 13.61 6.93
N LEU A 145 14.38 13.86 5.75
CA LEU A 145 13.14 13.21 5.35
C LEU A 145 13.35 11.71 5.10
N ASN A 146 14.46 11.33 4.47
CA ASN A 146 14.86 9.93 4.31
C ASN A 146 15.07 9.24 5.65
N ASP A 147 15.79 9.88 6.58
CA ASP A 147 15.97 9.39 7.95
C ASP A 147 14.62 9.11 8.63
N LEU A 148 13.64 9.99 8.45
CA LEU A 148 12.29 9.83 8.97
C LEU A 148 11.59 8.62 8.32
N MET A 149 11.67 8.48 7.00
CA MET A 149 11.13 7.31 6.30
C MET A 149 11.79 6.01 6.77
N VAL A 150 13.11 5.98 6.97
CA VAL A 150 13.83 4.81 7.50
C VAL A 150 13.35 4.44 8.90
N VAL A 151 13.03 5.42 9.76
CA VAL A 151 12.44 5.15 11.07
C VAL A 151 11.05 4.53 10.92
N VAL A 152 10.19 5.10 10.08
CA VAL A 152 8.83 4.58 9.81
C VAL A 152 8.87 3.20 9.15
N ALA A 153 9.87 2.91 8.33
CA ALA A 153 10.05 1.62 7.65
C ALA A 153 10.21 0.43 8.62
N ARG A 154 10.58 0.70 9.88
CA ARG A 154 10.68 -0.32 10.93
C ARG A 154 9.31 -0.86 11.36
N LEU A 155 8.25 -0.10 11.12
CA LEU A 155 6.88 -0.56 11.35
C LEU A 155 6.56 -1.65 10.33
N LYS A 156 6.01 -2.77 10.83
CA LYS A 156 5.46 -3.84 10.00
C LYS A 156 3.99 -3.99 10.34
N PHE A 157 3.13 -3.61 9.40
CA PHE A 157 1.71 -3.83 9.53
C PHE A 157 1.37 -5.18 8.90
N ASP A 158 0.88 -6.09 9.74
CA ASP A 158 0.44 -7.42 9.30
C ASP A 158 -1.08 -7.41 9.21
N PRO A 159 -1.69 -7.66 8.03
CA PRO A 159 -3.14 -7.74 7.88
C PRO A 159 -3.77 -8.79 8.79
N LYS A 160 -3.03 -9.85 9.14
CA LYS A 160 -3.53 -10.96 9.98
C LYS A 160 -3.64 -10.57 11.46
N GLN A 161 -2.94 -9.51 11.90
CA GLN A 161 -2.89 -9.10 13.31
C GLN A 161 -3.86 -7.96 13.65
N HIS A 162 -4.41 -7.27 12.65
CA HIS A 162 -5.46 -6.27 12.87
C HIS A 162 -6.83 -6.90 12.59
N GLY A 163 -7.65 -7.02 13.64
CA GLY A 163 -8.92 -7.72 13.66
C GLY A 163 -9.87 -7.38 12.51
N SER A 164 -9.73 -8.12 11.42
CA SER A 164 -10.76 -8.38 10.43
C SER A 164 -10.92 -9.88 10.44
N ARG A 165 -12.09 -10.33 10.89
CA ARG A 165 -12.60 -11.69 10.65
C ARG A 165 -12.15 -12.14 9.27
N GLU A 166 -11.70 -13.39 9.14
CA GLU A 166 -11.71 -14.07 7.83
C GLU A 166 -13.07 -13.76 7.19
N SER A 167 -13.09 -12.87 6.20
CA SER A 167 -14.35 -12.44 5.59
C SER A 167 -14.79 -13.59 4.69
N PRO A 168 -15.93 -14.25 4.95
CA PRO A 168 -16.42 -15.37 4.12
C PRO A 168 -16.90 -14.94 2.71
N ARG A 169 -16.43 -13.78 2.22
CA ARG A 169 -17.00 -13.04 1.10
C ARG A 169 -16.04 -12.86 -0.07
N VAL A 170 -14.73 -12.98 0.12
CA VAL A 170 -13.78 -13.20 -0.99
C VAL A 170 -14.20 -14.45 -1.78
N SER A 171 -14.61 -15.51 -1.08
CA SER A 171 -15.19 -16.71 -1.71
C SER A 171 -16.44 -16.43 -2.56
N ARG A 172 -17.14 -15.31 -2.38
CA ARG A 172 -18.45 -15.07 -3.03
C ARG A 172 -18.32 -14.44 -4.43
N ARG A 173 -17.32 -13.59 -4.68
CA ARG A 173 -17.04 -13.07 -6.04
C ARG A 173 -16.22 -14.04 -6.88
N LEU A 174 -15.31 -14.78 -6.27
CA LEU A 174 -14.67 -15.88 -6.98
C LEU A 174 -15.63 -17.05 -7.23
N ASN A 175 -16.68 -17.20 -6.41
CA ASN A 175 -17.86 -18.00 -6.77
C ASN A 175 -18.67 -17.45 -7.97
N THR A 176 -18.51 -16.19 -8.35
CA THR A 176 -19.11 -15.65 -9.58
C THR A 176 -18.22 -15.96 -10.79
N LEU A 177 -16.90 -16.02 -10.60
CA LEU A 177 -15.93 -16.53 -11.58
C LEU A 177 -15.92 -18.07 -11.69
N ARG A 178 -16.41 -18.80 -10.66
CA ARG A 178 -16.62 -20.28 -10.66
C ARG A 178 -17.42 -20.81 -11.84
N GLY A 179 -18.24 -19.96 -12.48
CA GLY A 179 -19.09 -20.34 -13.60
C GLY A 179 -18.48 -20.07 -14.97
N LEU A 180 -17.28 -19.50 -15.04
CA LEU A 180 -16.65 -19.11 -16.29
C LEU A 180 -15.72 -20.22 -16.80
N SER A 181 -15.86 -20.59 -18.07
CA SER A 181 -14.91 -21.47 -18.75
C SER A 181 -13.54 -20.79 -18.90
N HIS A 182 -12.48 -21.58 -19.11
CA HIS A 182 -11.13 -21.07 -19.37
C HIS A 182 -11.10 -19.98 -20.46
N GLU A 183 -11.90 -20.15 -21.51
CA GLU A 183 -12.08 -19.19 -22.61
C GLU A 183 -12.77 -17.88 -22.17
N GLN A 184 -13.68 -17.94 -21.19
CA GLN A 184 -14.33 -16.75 -20.64
C GLN A 184 -13.42 -15.98 -19.69
N VAL A 185 -12.50 -16.66 -18.99
CA VAL A 185 -11.44 -16.01 -18.21
C VAL A 185 -10.46 -15.29 -19.14
N GLU A 186 -10.06 -15.92 -20.25
CA GLU A 186 -9.24 -15.27 -21.29
C GLU A 186 -9.94 -14.05 -21.90
N GLN A 187 -11.24 -14.09 -22.16
CA GLN A 187 -11.99 -12.93 -22.66
C GLN A 187 -12.09 -11.77 -21.65
N VAL A 188 -12.11 -12.05 -20.35
CA VAL A 188 -12.09 -11.02 -19.31
C VAL A 188 -10.70 -10.37 -19.24
N LEU A 189 -9.63 -11.18 -19.32
CA LEU A 189 -8.25 -10.70 -19.42
C LEU A 189 -8.01 -9.84 -20.68
N ALA A 190 -8.58 -10.24 -21.82
CA ALA A 190 -8.44 -9.52 -23.09
C ALA A 190 -9.22 -8.20 -23.18
N ARG A 191 -10.19 -7.96 -22.28
CA ARG A 191 -10.99 -6.72 -22.23
C ARG A 191 -10.45 -5.68 -21.24
N GLY A 192 -9.48 -6.06 -20.41
CA GLY A 192 -8.81 -5.18 -19.44
C GLY A 192 -7.46 -4.62 -19.91
N ALA A 193 -7.05 -4.91 -21.15
CA ALA A 193 -5.83 -4.40 -21.79
C ALA A 193 -6.14 -3.20 -22.71
#